data_AF-A0A7U3UXK9-F1
#
_entry.id   AF-A0A7U3UXK9-F1
#
_cell.length_a   1.000
_cell.length_b   1.000
_cell.length_c   1.000
_cell.angle_alpha   90.00
_cell.angle_beta   90.00
_cell.angle_gamma   90.00
#
_symmetry.space_group_name_H-M   'P 1'
#
loop_
_entity.id
_entity.type
_entity.pdbx_description
1 polymer ?
#
loop_
_entity_poly.entity_id
_entity_poly.type
_entity_poly.pdbx_seq_one_letter_code
_entity_poly.pdbx_strand_id
1 'polypeptide(L)'
;MADTDGGLYGYVSLLLGAVVAVVVARISRTRDDEPDLSTVEGLARELVRVRQRLADIEAAQQHAGNRLAAHGRYITVLQDALRGAGLPVPDPAAADAQLITG
;
A
#
# COMPACT_ATOMS: atom_id res chain seq x y z
N MET A 1 -10.92 -40.15 3.74
CA MET A 1 -11.80 -39.23 2.98
C MET A 1 -11.40 -37.83 3.40
N ALA A 2 -10.34 -37.30 2.79
CA ALA A 2 -9.70 -36.06 3.21
C ALA A 2 -9.29 -35.27 1.97
N ASP A 3 -9.80 -34.03 1.96
CA ASP A 3 -9.14 -32.80 1.55
C ASP A 3 -8.79 -32.62 0.06
N THR A 4 -9.72 -32.01 -0.68
CA THR A 4 -9.52 -31.46 -2.04
C THR A 4 -9.76 -29.95 -2.08
N ASP A 5 -9.78 -29.27 -0.93
CA ASP A 5 -10.16 -27.86 -0.87
C ASP A 5 -8.98 -26.89 -1.08
N GLY A 6 -7.73 -27.35 -0.94
CA GLY A 6 -6.55 -26.49 -1.12
C GLY A 6 -6.17 -26.16 -2.58
N GLY A 7 -6.61 -26.97 -3.55
CA GLY A 7 -6.22 -26.80 -4.96
C GLY A 7 -6.94 -25.64 -5.66
N LEU A 8 -8.24 -25.47 -5.38
CA LEU A 8 -9.08 -24.50 -6.09
C LEU A 8 -8.68 -23.05 -5.78
N TYR A 9 -8.37 -22.75 -4.52
CA TYR A 9 -7.88 -21.43 -4.10
C TYR A 9 -6.48 -21.12 -4.65
N GLY A 10 -5.64 -22.15 -4.81
CA GLY A 10 -4.34 -22.03 -5.48
C GLY A 10 -4.47 -21.55 -6.92
N TYR A 11 -5.40 -22.14 -7.69
CA TYR A 11 -5.64 -21.70 -9.08
C TYR A 11 -6.26 -20.32 -9.18
N VAL A 12 -7.21 -19.98 -8.29
CA VAL A 12 -7.84 -18.65 -8.28
C VAL A 12 -6.83 -17.55 -7.97
N SER A 13 -5.91 -17.77 -7.02
CA SER A 13 -4.86 -16.79 -6.70
C SER A 13 -3.85 -16.61 -7.83
N LEU A 14 -3.53 -17.67 -8.58
CA LEU A 14 -2.62 -17.63 -9.73
C LEU A 14 -3.23 -16.85 -10.91
N LEU A 15 -4.53 -17.09 -11.20
CA LEU A 15 -5.26 -16.35 -12.22
C LEU A 15 -5.43 -14.88 -11.85
N LEU A 16 -5.73 -14.60 -10.58
CA LEU A 16 -5.84 -13.23 -10.08
C LEU A 16 -4.50 -12.48 -10.19
N GLY A 17 -3.40 -13.14 -9.80
CA GLY A 17 -2.04 -12.60 -9.94
C GLY A 17 -1.65 -12.31 -11.39
N ALA A 18 -1.99 -13.20 -12.33
CA ALA A 18 -1.72 -13.01 -13.75
C ALA A 18 -2.50 -11.82 -14.33
N VAL A 19 -3.77 -11.65 -13.95
CA VAL A 19 -4.58 -10.51 -14.40
C VAL A 19 -4.03 -9.19 -13.84
N VAL A 20 -3.65 -9.15 -12.56
CA VAL A 20 -3.01 -7.97 -11.96
C VAL A 20 -1.70 -7.62 -12.66
N ALA A 21 -0.85 -8.62 -12.94
CA ALA A 21 0.40 -8.42 -13.66
C ALA A 21 0.17 -7.85 -15.08
N VAL A 22 -0.84 -8.36 -15.80
CA VAL A 22 -1.20 -7.85 -17.14
C VAL A 22 -1.72 -6.41 -17.06
N VAL A 23 -2.55 -6.07 -16.07
CA VAL A 23 -3.06 -4.70 -15.89
C VAL A 23 -1.91 -3.74 -15.56
N VAL A 24 -1.01 -4.12 -14.65
CA VAL A 24 0.18 -3.33 -14.31
C VAL A 24 1.09 -3.16 -15.52
N ALA A 25 1.34 -4.23 -16.29
CA ALA A 25 2.14 -4.16 -17.51
C ALA A 25 1.48 -3.27 -18.57
N ARG A 26 0.15 -3.32 -18.74
CA ARG A 26 -0.59 -2.52 -19.73
C ARG A 26 -0.62 -1.03 -19.36
N ILE A 27 -0.70 -0.70 -18.07
CA ILE A 27 -0.56 0.68 -17.56
C ILE A 27 0.89 1.17 -17.68
N SER A 28 1.87 0.28 -17.51
CA SER A 28 3.29 0.64 -17.65
C SER A 28 3.70 0.84 -19.11
N ARG A 29 3.08 0.12 -20.05
CA ARG A 29 3.40 0.14 -21.49
C ARG A 29 2.85 1.35 -22.24
N THR A 30 1.89 2.09 -21.69
CA THR A 30 1.37 3.32 -22.33
C THR A 30 2.27 4.54 -22.10
N ARG A 31 3.53 4.36 -21.70
CA ARG A 31 4.51 5.43 -21.42
C ARG A 31 5.72 5.45 -22.36
N ASP A 32 5.61 4.83 -23.53
CA ASP A 32 6.65 4.91 -24.57
C ASP A 32 6.62 6.27 -25.29
N ASP A 33 6.94 7.32 -24.53
CA ASP A 33 7.75 8.46 -25.02
C ASP A 33 9.07 8.29 -24.29
N GLU A 34 9.91 7.39 -24.81
CA GLU A 34 11.20 7.08 -24.21
C GLU A 34 12.08 8.34 -24.30
N PRO A 35 12.43 8.96 -23.16
CA PRO A 35 13.20 10.19 -23.16
C PRO A 35 14.54 9.91 -23.85
N ASP A 36 14.94 10.76 -24.79
CA ASP A 36 16.21 10.61 -25.49
C ASP A 36 17.39 10.91 -24.55
N LEU A 37 17.76 9.92 -23.74
CA LEU A 37 18.85 9.96 -22.75
C LEU A 37 20.24 10.11 -23.40
N SER A 38 20.33 10.04 -24.73
CA SER A 38 21.57 10.28 -25.46
C SER A 38 21.93 11.77 -25.55
N THR A 39 20.97 12.66 -25.24
CA THR A 39 21.17 14.11 -25.23
C THR A 39 21.12 14.67 -23.81
N VAL A 40 21.94 15.70 -23.55
CA VAL A 40 21.96 16.41 -22.26
C VAL A 40 20.58 17.01 -21.93
N GLU A 41 19.81 17.40 -22.95
CA GLU A 41 18.46 17.93 -22.80
C GLU A 41 17.45 16.85 -22.39
N GLY A 42 17.54 15.63 -22.95
CA GLY A 42 16.70 14.50 -22.53
C GLY A 42 16.99 14.04 -21.11
N LEU A 43 18.27 14.03 -20.70
CA LEU A 43 18.68 13.77 -19.31
C LEU A 43 18.15 14.83 -18.33
N ALA A 44 18.21 16.11 -18.69
CA ALA A 44 17.66 17.19 -17.86
C ALA A 44 16.14 17.07 -17.71
N ARG A 45 15.43 16.73 -18.79
CA ARG A 45 13.97 16.54 -18.78
C ARG A 45 13.57 15.35 -17.91
N GLU A 46 14.32 14.25 -17.98
CA GLU A 46 14.04 13.08 -17.16
C GLU A 46 14.38 13.30 -15.68
N LEU A 47 15.45 14.04 -15.35
CA LEU A 47 15.74 14.43 -13.96
C LEU A 47 14.63 15.28 -13.33
N VAL A 48 14.06 16.23 -14.09
CA VAL A 48 12.91 17.02 -13.62
C VAL A 48 11.69 16.13 -13.39
N ARG A 49 11.42 15.19 -14.29
CA ARG A 49 10.32 14.23 -14.15
C ARG A 49 10.50 13.30 -12.94
N VAL A 50 11.71 12.79 -12.73
CA VAL A 50 12.04 11.93 -11.58
C VAL A 50 11.91 12.70 -10.27
N ARG A 51 12.39 13.95 -10.21
CA ARG A 51 12.20 14.80 -9.02
C ARG A 51 10.74 15.07 -8.72
N GLN A 52 9.95 15.38 -9.75
CA GLN A 52 8.51 15.59 -9.57
C GLN A 52 7.85 14.33 -9.01
N ARG A 53 8.21 13.15 -9.56
CA ARG A 53 7.65 11.88 -9.13
C ARG A 53 8.04 11.49 -7.70
N LEU A 54 9.27 11.82 -7.28
CA LEU A 54 9.70 11.65 -5.89
C LEU A 54 8.88 12.53 -4.94
N ALA A 55 8.70 13.81 -5.29
CA ALA A 55 7.88 14.72 -4.49
C ALA A 55 6.42 14.23 -4.36
N ASP A 56 5.84 13.71 -5.45
CA ASP A 56 4.48 13.16 -5.43
C ASP A 56 4.38 11.92 -4.53
N ILE A 57 5.39 11.04 -4.56
CA ILE A 57 5.45 9.84 -3.70
C ILE A 57 5.59 10.24 -2.23
N GLU A 58 6.49 11.18 -1.91
CA GLU A 58 6.67 11.69 -0.56
C GLU A 58 5.38 12.32 -0.02
N ALA A 59 4.69 13.14 -0.82
CA ALA A 59 3.41 13.73 -0.45
C ALA A 59 2.33 12.66 -0.20
N ALA A 60 2.26 11.64 -1.06
CA ALA A 60 1.31 10.53 -0.89
C ALA A 60 1.59 9.72 0.39
N GLN A 61 2.86 9.43 0.68
CA GLN A 61 3.27 8.75 1.91
C GLN A 61 2.94 9.58 3.15
N GLN A 62 3.19 10.88 3.12
CA GLN A 62 2.85 11.77 4.23
C GLN A 62 1.33 11.83 4.46
N HIS A 63 0.54 11.85 3.38
CA HIS A 63 -0.91 11.83 3.49
C HIS A 63 -1.44 10.51 4.05
N ALA A 64 -0.84 9.38 3.64
CA ALA A 64 -1.15 8.07 4.21
C ALA A 64 -0.79 7.99 5.71
N GLY A 65 0.39 8.48 6.10
CA GLY A 65 0.82 8.56 7.50
C GLY A 65 -0.12 9.40 8.37
N ASN A 66 -0.52 10.57 7.88
CA ASN A 66 -1.49 11.44 8.58
C ASN A 66 -2.85 10.75 8.77
N ARG A 67 -3.32 10.02 7.75
CA ARG A 67 -4.58 9.27 7.82
C ARG A 67 -4.49 8.13 8.83
N LEU A 68 -3.40 7.36 8.81
CA LEU A 68 -3.16 6.30 9.79
C LEU A 68 -3.10 6.84 11.22
N ALA A 69 -2.41 7.96 11.44
CA ALA A 69 -2.35 8.61 12.74
C ALA A 69 -3.73 9.10 13.21
N ALA A 70 -4.56 9.63 12.31
CA ALA A 70 -5.92 10.03 12.63
C ALA A 70 -6.80 8.84 13.02
N HIS A 71 -6.70 7.72 12.28
CA HIS A 71 -7.38 6.48 12.64
C HIS A 71 -6.92 5.93 13.98
N GLY A 72 -5.61 5.92 14.25
CA GLY A 72 -5.05 5.51 15.54
C GLY A 72 -5.65 6.31 16.70
N ARG A 73 -5.66 7.64 16.59
CA ARG A 73 -6.29 8.51 17.61
C ARG A 73 -7.78 8.21 17.79
N TYR A 74 -8.52 8.02 16.71
CA TYR A 74 -9.94 7.69 16.77
C TYR A 74 -10.18 6.34 17.46
N ILE A 75 -9.38 5.32 17.14
CA ILE A 75 -9.46 4.00 17.77
C ILE A 75 -9.17 4.09 19.26
N THR A 76 -8.15 4.85 19.69
CA THR A 76 -7.86 5.06 21.12
C THR A 76 -9.06 5.65 21.85
N VAL A 77 -9.66 6.72 21.31
CA VAL A 77 -10.86 7.34 21.90
C VAL A 77 -12.02 6.35 21.97
N LEU A 78 -12.22 5.55 20.93
CA LEU A 78 -13.27 4.53 20.90
C LEU A 78 -13.01 3.42 21.94
N GLN A 79 -11.78 2.93 22.06
CA GLN A 79 -11.41 1.92 23.06
C GLN A 79 -11.65 2.43 24.48
N ASP A 80 -11.32 3.69 24.76
CA ASP A 80 -11.55 4.30 26.07
C ASP A 80 -13.06 4.45 26.36
N ALA A 81 -13.85 4.84 25.37
CA ALA A 81 -15.32 4.91 25.51
C ALA A 81 -15.93 3.53 25.77
N LEU A 82 -15.49 2.48 25.05
CA LEU A 82 -15.94 1.11 25.25
C LEU A 82 -15.57 0.59 26.65
N ARG A 83 -14.33 0.85 27.09
CA ARG A 83 -13.86 0.48 28.43
C ARG A 83 -14.65 1.22 29.52
N GLY A 84 -14.94 2.50 29.33
CA GLY A 84 -15.79 3.30 30.23
C GLY A 84 -17.23 2.81 30.30
N ALA A 85 -17.75 2.22 29.22
CA ALA A 85 -19.05 1.55 29.18
C ALA A 85 -19.04 0.13 29.77
N GLY A 86 -17.89 -0.35 30.27
CA GLY A 86 -17.73 -1.69 30.84
C GLY A 86 -17.66 -2.81 29.80
N LEU A 87 -17.45 -2.48 28.52
CA LEU A 87 -17.30 -3.46 27.45
C LEU A 87 -15.85 -3.97 27.39
N PRO A 88 -15.64 -5.28 27.21
CA PRO A 88 -14.30 -5.83 27.05
C PRO A 88 -13.70 -5.37 25.71
N VAL A 89 -12.52 -4.76 25.76
CA VAL A 89 -11.73 -4.39 24.58
C VAL A 89 -10.59 -5.41 24.44
N PRO A 90 -10.49 -6.13 23.31
CA PRO A 90 -9.41 -7.09 23.09
C PRO A 90 -8.05 -6.39 23.05
N ASP A 91 -7.04 -7.02 23.65
CA ASP A 91 -5.66 -6.57 23.51
C ASP A 91 -5.20 -6.72 22.04
N PRO A 92 -4.33 -5.81 21.56
CA PRO A 92 -3.76 -5.94 20.23
C PRO A 92 -2.97 -7.24 20.10
N ALA A 93 -3.03 -7.87 18.92
CA ALA A 93 -2.25 -9.07 18.65
C ALA A 93 -0.75 -8.79 18.87
N ALA A 94 -0.02 -9.77 19.41
CA ALA A 94 1.41 -9.59 19.73
C ALA A 94 2.28 -9.20 18.52
N ALA A 95 1.87 -9.60 17.30
CA ALA A 95 2.52 -9.19 16.05
C ALA A 95 2.35 -7.69 15.75
N ASP A 96 1.23 -7.10 16.15
CA ASP A 96 0.87 -5.71 15.86
C ASP A 96 1.26 -4.77 17.00
N ALA A 97 1.48 -5.28 18.21
CA ALA A 97 1.92 -4.50 19.37
C ALA A 97 3.21 -3.71 19.11
N GLN A 98 4.13 -4.26 18.31
CA GLN A 98 5.37 -3.59 17.92
C GLN A 98 5.15 -2.41 16.97
N LEU A 99 4.06 -2.41 16.19
CA LEU A 99 3.70 -1.34 15.25
C LEU A 99 3.00 -0.16 15.95
N ILE A 100 2.51 -0.37 17.18
CA ILE A 100 1.74 0.63 17.95
C ILE A 100 2.64 1.35 18.98
N THR A 101 3.71 0.72 19.43
CA THR A 101 4.62 1.23 20.48
C THR A 101 5.89 1.88 19.94
N GLY A 102 6.07 1.90 18.61
CA GLY A 102 7.21 2.49 17.92
C GLY A 102 7.17 4.01 17.84
#